data_AF-F9ES25-F1
#
_entry.id   AF-F9ES25-F1
#
_cell.length_a   1.000
_cell.length_b   1.000
_cell.length_c   1.000
_cell.angle_alpha   90.00
_cell.angle_beta   90.00
_cell.angle_gamma   90.00
#
_symmetry.space_group_name_H-M   'P 1'
#
loop_
_entity.id
_entity.type
_entity.pdbx_description
1 polymer ?
#
loop_
_entity_poly.entity_id
_entity_poly.type
_entity_poly.pdbx_seq_one_letter_code
_entity_poly.pdbx_strand_id
1 'polypeptide(L)' 'MEKYKFGAKKIKFCYTTKYKNAKIVLIEAIKNGKTGLTILPSLIINKENGEYTDEVLKMFE' A
#
# COMPACT_ATOMS: atom_id res chain seq x y z
N MET A 1 13.68 -4.16 9.08
CA MET A 1 12.66 -4.21 10.15
C MET A 1 12.99 -5.28 11.19
N GLU A 2 13.48 -6.44 10.75
CA GLU A 2 13.91 -7.54 11.63
C GLU A 2 14.94 -7.14 12.68
N LYS A 3 15.90 -6.26 12.34
CA LYS A 3 16.86 -5.68 13.30
C LYS A 3 16.18 -5.13 14.56
N TYR A 4 14.97 -4.59 14.44
CA TYR A 4 14.19 -4.02 15.54
C TYR A 4 13.02 -4.92 15.97
N LYS A 5 13.06 -6.21 15.58
CA LYS A 5 12.04 -7.22 15.85
C LYS A 5 10.65 -6.85 15.33
N PHE A 6 10.54 -6.10 14.25
CA PHE A 6 9.26 -5.90 13.56
C PHE A 6 9.11 -6.90 12.43
N GLY A 7 8.04 -7.70 12.49
CA GLY A 7 7.61 -8.58 11.40
C GLY A 7 6.62 -7.85 10.51
N ALA A 8 6.92 -7.73 9.21
CA ALA A 8 5.99 -7.17 8.23
C ALA A 8 4.77 -8.10 8.09
N LYS A 9 3.58 -7.50 8.06
CA LYS A 9 2.30 -8.23 8.03
C LYS A 9 1.49 -7.96 6.80
N LYS A 10 1.42 -6.70 6.39
CA LYS A 10 0.69 -6.30 5.18
C LYS A 10 1.55 -5.37 4.35
N ILE A 11 1.51 -5.55 3.04
CA ILE A 11 2.10 -4.63 2.07
C ILE A 11 1.01 -4.17 1.11
N LYS A 12 0.88 -2.86 0.91
CA LYS A 12 0.02 -2.27 -0.13
C LYS A 12 0.90 -1.49 -1.10
N PHE A 13 0.82 -1.83 -2.39
CA PHE A 13 1.52 -1.10 -3.44
C PHE A 13 0.66 0.09 -3.89
N CYS A 14 1.28 1.26 -4.04
CA CYS A 14 0.61 2.48 -4.45
C CYS A 14 1.15 2.97 -5.79
N TYR A 15 0.25 3.14 -6.75
CA TYR A 15 0.55 3.49 -8.14
C TYR A 15 -0.10 4.81 -8.50
N THR A 16 0.59 5.67 -9.26
CA THR A 16 -0.06 6.89 -9.78
C THR A 16 -1.21 6.53 -10.72
N THR A 17 -0.98 5.61 -11.65
CA THR A 17 -2.01 5.06 -12.56
C THR A 17 -1.78 3.56 -12.76
N LYS A 18 -2.80 2.83 -13.24
CA LYS A 18 -2.84 1.35 -13.31
C LYS A 18 -1.65 0.68 -14.01
N TYR A 19 -1.09 1.32 -15.04
CA TYR A 19 -0.07 0.71 -15.90
C TYR A 19 1.36 1.22 -15.63
N LYS A 20 1.56 2.03 -14.59
CA LYS A 20 2.88 2.50 -14.18
C LYS A 20 3.45 1.61 -13.08
N ASN A 21 4.73 1.76 -12.77
CA ASN A 21 5.35 1.12 -11.62
C ASN A 21 4.84 1.74 -10.30
N ALA A 22 4.84 0.95 -9.23
CA ALA A 22 4.53 1.43 -7.90
C ALA A 22 5.57 2.48 -7.50
N LYS A 23 5.10 3.62 -6.98
CA LYS A 23 5.99 4.69 -6.49
C LYS A 23 6.19 4.63 -4.98
N ILE A 24 5.18 4.11 -4.27
CA ILE A 24 5.16 4.02 -2.81
C ILE A 24 4.70 2.62 -2.43
N VAL A 25 5.23 2.12 -1.31
CA VAL A 25 4.73 0.93 -0.62
C VAL A 25 4.36 1.30 0.80
N LEU A 26 3.17 0.87 1.22
CA LEU A 26 2.73 0.95 2.61
C LEU A 26 3.00 -0.38 3.28
N ILE A 27 3.65 -0.36 4.44
CA ILE A 27 3.97 -1.57 5.20
C ILE A 27 3.35 -1.45 6.59
N GLU A 28 2.46 -2.38 6.92
CA GLU A 28 2.01 -2.60 8.29
C GLU A 28 2.91 -3.65 8.95
N ALA A 29 3.37 -3.36 10.16
CA ALA A 29 4.32 -4.20 10.87
C ALA A 29 3.98 -4.33 12.35
N ILE A 30 4.22 -5.51 12.92
CA ILE A 30 3.95 -5.79 14.32
C ILE A 30 5.25 -6.13 15.04
N LYS A 31 5.48 -5.48 16.18
CA LYS A 31 6.63 -5.78 17.06
C LYS A 31 6.50 -7.19 17.61
N ASN A 32 7.56 -7.98 17.49
CA ASN A 32 7.61 -9.42 17.74
C ASN A 32 6.55 -10.23 16.96
N GLY A 33 6.08 -9.71 15.82
CA GLY A 33 5.14 -10.42 14.98
C GLY A 33 5.76 -11.68 14.38
N LYS A 34 5.02 -12.79 14.39
CA LYS A 34 5.43 -14.06 13.73
C LYS A 34 5.58 -13.89 12.22
N THR A 35 6.19 -14.85 11.54
CA THR A 35 6.23 -14.88 10.07
C THR A 35 4.82 -14.92 9.48
N GLY A 36 4.62 -14.25 8.35
CA GLY A 36 3.35 -14.21 7.63
C GLY A 36 3.13 -12.84 7.01
N LEU A 37 3.00 -12.80 5.69
CA LEU A 37 2.90 -11.59 4.89
C LEU A 37 1.69 -11.69 3.96
N THR A 38 0.84 -10.67 3.98
CA THR A 38 -0.28 -10.53 3.05
C THR A 38 -0.02 -9.35 2.11
N ILE A 39 -0.15 -9.57 0.81
CA ILE A 39 -0.15 -8.49 -0.17
C ILE A 39 -1.60 -8.02 -0.32
N LEU A 40 -1.84 -6.75 -0.01
CA LEU A 40 -3.15 -6.12 -0.15
C LEU A 40 -3.39 -5.65 -1.59
N PRO A 41 -4.66 -5.50 -2.02
CA PRO A 41 -4.99 -4.87 -3.29
C PRO A 41 -4.30 -3.52 -3.43
N SER A 42 -3.80 -3.23 -4.63
CA SER A 42 -3.09 -1.98 -4.91
C SER A 42 -3.97 -0.75 -4.71
N LEU A 43 -3.40 0.34 -4.23
CA LEU A 43 -4.03 1.66 -4.30
C LEU A 43 -3.64 2.33 -5.62
N ILE A 44 -4.64 2.68 -6.44
CA ILE A 44 -4.44 3.46 -7.66
C ILE A 44 -4.86 4.90 -7.37
N ILE A 45 -3.93 5.85 -7.51
CA ILE A 45 -4.18 7.23 -7.10
C ILE A 45 -5.10 7.95 -8.08
N ASN A 46 -4.77 7.91 -9.37
CA ASN A 46 -5.49 8.61 -10.43
C ASN A 46 -6.08 7.63 -11.46
N LYS A 47 -7.25 8.00 -11.98
CA LYS A 47 -7.83 7.47 -13.21
C LYS A 47 -6.99 7.91 -14.41
N GLU A 48 -7.24 7.35 -15.59
CA GLU A 48 -6.50 7.71 -16.82
C GLU A 48 -6.71 9.17 -17.24
N ASN A 49 -7.87 9.75 -16.90
CA ASN A 49 -8.19 11.16 -17.14
C ASN A 49 -7.49 12.14 -16.17
N GLY A 50 -6.68 11.64 -15.23
CA GLY A 50 -5.94 12.45 -14.24
C GLY A 50 -6.70 12.74 -12.95
N GLU A 51 -8.00 12.47 -12.87
CA GLU A 51 -8.77 12.64 -11.64
C GLU A 51 -8.41 11.59 -10.59
N TYR A 52 -8.66 11.87 -9.31
CA TYR A 52 -8.53 10.87 -8.27
C TYR A 52 -9.51 9.70 -8.46
N THR A 53 -9.11 8.51 -8.04
CA THR A 53 -10.02 7.37 -7.98
C THR A 53 -11.02 7.54 -6.84
N ASP A 54 -12.17 6.87 -6.95
CA ASP A 54 -13.22 6.95 -5.92
C ASP A 54 -12.72 6.37 -4.57
N GLU A 55 -11.79 5.40 -4.60
CA GLU A 55 -11.12 4.89 -3.40
C GLU A 55 -10.33 6.00 -2.69
N VAL A 56 -9.63 6.85 -3.44
CA VAL A 56 -8.83 7.97 -2.88
C VAL A 56 -9.72 9.12 -2.44
N LEU A 57 -10.77 9.45 -3.19
CA LEU A 57 -11.70 10.52 -2.81
C LEU A 57 -12.35 10.23 -1.45
N LYS A 58 -12.72 8.98 -1.18
CA LYS A 58 -13.25 8.53 0.11
C LYS A 58 -12.27 8.64 1.29
N MET A 59 -10.97 8.83 1.04
CA MET A 59 -9.98 9.03 2.11
C MET A 59 -9.91 10.48 2.58
N PHE A 60 -10.47 11.42 1.82
CA PHE A 60 -10.54 12.84 2.20
C PHE A 60 -11.85 13.21 2.90
N GLU A 61 -12.78 12.26 3.02
CA GLU A 61 -14.00 12.36 3.84
C GLU A 61 -13.66 12.09 5.32
#